data_AF-A0A3C0Y4N7-F1
#
_entry.id   AF-A0A3C0Y4N7-F1
#
_cell.length_a   1.000
_cell.length_b   1.000
_cell.length_c   1.000
_cell.angle_alpha   90.00
_cell.angle_beta   90.00
_cell.angle_gamma   90.00
#
_symmetry.space_group_name_H-M   'P 1'
#
loop_
_entity.id
_entity.type
_entity.pdbx_description
1 polymer ?
#
loop_
_entity_poly.entity_id
_entity_poly.type
_entity_poly.pdbx_seq_one_letter_code
_entity_poly.pdbx_strand_id
1 'polypeptide(L)' 'ESDDADGFDLYVQIWGPDGTQLFRSTRSALPPRAVLGFSDVEANGNRYRVYSLQTASQTVQIAQDLSARTARA' A
#
# COMPACT_ATOMS: atom_id res chain seq x y z
N GLU A 1 7.82 -14.60 -23.90
CA GLU A 1 7.49 -14.56 -22.46
C GLU A 1 6.81 -13.24 -22.18
N SER A 2 5.48 -13.26 -22.17
CA SER A 2 4.71 -12.11 -21.71
C SER A 2 4.65 -12.27 -20.20
N ASP A 3 5.44 -11.48 -19.47
CA ASP A 3 5.31 -11.37 -18.02
C ASP A 3 3.93 -10.75 -17.79
N ASP A 4 2.96 -11.58 -17.42
CA ASP A 4 1.60 -11.20 -17.03
C ASP A 4 1.66 -10.28 -15.81
N ALA A 5 2.11 -9.05 -16.03
CA ALA A 5 1.95 -7.88 -15.19
C ALA A 5 0.48 -7.43 -15.20
N ASP A 6 -0.41 -8.39 -14.98
CA ASP A 6 -1.84 -8.24 -14.81
C ASP A 6 -2.07 -7.61 -13.43
N GLY A 7 -1.81 -6.30 -13.35
CA GLY A 7 -2.23 -5.41 -12.27
C GLY A 7 -1.89 -5.87 -10.86
N PHE A 8 -0.71 -5.53 -10.36
CA PHE A 8 -0.54 -5.42 -8.91
C PHE A 8 -1.41 -4.25 -8.42
N ASP A 9 -2.66 -4.53 -8.06
CA ASP A 9 -3.60 -3.62 -7.37
C ASP A 9 -3.14 -3.29 -5.94
N LEU A 10 -1.90 -3.66 -5.59
CA LEU A 10 -1.32 -3.62 -4.26
C LEU A 10 -0.07 -2.73 -4.25
N TYR A 11 -0.02 -1.81 -3.28
CA TYR A 11 1.09 -0.91 -3.02
C TYR A 11 1.67 -1.21 -1.65
N VAL A 12 3.00 -1.26 -1.55
CA VAL A 12 3.69 -1.59 -0.30
C VAL A 12 4.65 -0.47 0.10
N GLN A 13 4.65 -0.12 1.38
CA GLN A 13 5.64 0.75 2.01
C GLN A 13 6.18 0.08 3.27
N ILE A 14 7.47 0.22 3.52
CA ILE A 14 8.16 -0.34 4.69
C ILE A 14 9.05 0.72 5.31
N TRP A 15 8.96 0.88 6.62
CA TRP A 15 9.81 1.78 7.40
C TRP A 15 10.55 1.01 8.49
N GLY A 16 11.78 1.45 8.78
CA GLY A 16 12.55 1.03 9.93
C GLY A 16 11.96 1.53 11.25
N PRO A 17 12.51 1.10 12.40
CA PRO A 17 11.98 1.47 13.71
C PRO A 17 12.20 2.96 14.04
N ASP A 18 13.12 3.60 13.34
CA ASP A 18 13.45 5.03 13.37
C ASP A 18 12.60 5.87 12.40
N GLY A 19 11.70 5.24 11.64
CA GLY A 19 10.89 5.90 10.61
C GLY A 19 11.60 6.05 9.27
N THR A 20 12.83 5.54 9.10
CA THR A 20 13.53 5.55 7.80
C THR A 20 12.76 4.71 6.80
N GLN A 21 12.42 5.26 5.63
CA GLN A 21 11.73 4.50 4.59
C GLN A 21 12.68 3.50 3.94
N LEU A 22 12.49 2.22 4.23
CA LEU A 22 13.30 1.12 3.72
C LEU A 22 12.83 0.67 2.33
N PHE A 23 11.53 0.74 2.07
CA PHE A 23 10.95 0.35 0.79
C PHE A 23 9.68 1.14 0.46
N ARG A 24 9.46 1.38 -0.84
CA ARG A 24 8.21 1.92 -1.39
C ARG A 24 8.04 1.45 -2.82
N SER A 25 6.86 0.94 -3.16
CA SER A 25 6.49 0.66 -4.55
C SER A 25 6.45 1.95 -5.39
N THR A 26 6.94 1.90 -6.63
CA THR A 26 7.16 3.05 -7.54
C THR A 26 5.93 3.94 -7.77
N ARG A 27 4.72 3.40 -7.60
CA ARG A 27 3.44 4.10 -7.84
C ARG A 27 2.62 4.37 -6.57
N SER A 28 3.18 4.17 -5.37
CA SER A 28 2.42 4.31 -4.12
C SER A 28 2.14 5.79 -3.80
N ALA A 29 0.89 6.21 -4.04
CA ALA A 29 0.34 7.52 -3.68
C ALA A 29 0.02 7.66 -2.17
N LEU A 30 0.27 6.62 -1.36
CA LEU A 30 -0.19 6.61 0.02
C LEU A 30 0.62 7.59 0.89
N PRO A 31 -0.05 8.27 1.83
CA PRO A 31 0.64 9.09 2.82
C PRO A 31 1.57 8.21 3.68
N PRO A 32 2.70 8.74 4.16
CA PRO A 32 3.66 7.97 4.95
C PRO A 32 3.18 7.64 6.38
N ARG A 33 1.88 7.80 6.66
CA ARG A 33 1.29 7.61 7.98
C ARG A 33 0.56 6.28 8.05
N ALA A 34 1.13 5.34 8.78
CA ALA A 34 0.50 4.07 9.07
C ALA A 34 -0.46 4.18 10.26
N VAL A 35 -1.74 3.90 10.02
CA VAL A 35 -2.68 3.50 11.08
C VAL A 35 -2.59 1.99 11.19
N LEU A 36 -2.24 1.47 12.38
CA LEU A 36 -2.13 0.04 12.61
C LEU A 36 -3.48 -0.65 12.45
N GLY A 37 -3.46 -1.88 11.95
CA GLY A 37 -4.65 -2.62 11.56
C GLY A 37 -5.19 -2.17 10.21
N PHE A 38 -6.50 -2.38 10.00
CA PHE A 38 -7.19 -2.01 8.77
C PHE A 38 -7.65 -0.55 8.81
N SER A 39 -7.51 0.15 7.69
CA SER A 39 -8.05 1.49 7.46
C SER A 39 -8.42 1.68 5.99
N ASP A 40 -9.30 2.63 5.72
CA ASP A 40 -9.59 3.09 4.35
C ASP A 40 -8.94 4.46 4.16
N VAL A 41 -8.22 4.63 3.05
CA VAL A 41 -7.46 5.85 2.75
C VAL A 41 -7.87 6.37 1.38
N GLU A 42 -8.16 7.66 1.30
CA GLU A 42 -8.34 8.36 0.02
C GLU A 42 -7.04 9.08 -0.34
N ALA A 43 -6.50 8.78 -1.52
CA ALA A 43 -5.29 9.40 -2.04
C ALA A 43 -5.39 9.55 -3.55
N ASN A 44 -5.02 10.72 -4.08
CA ASN A 44 -5.04 11.02 -5.52
C ASN A 44 -6.39 10.69 -6.21
N GLY A 45 -7.51 10.85 -5.49
CA GLY A 45 -8.86 10.56 -6.01
C GLY A 45 -9.25 9.09 -6.02
N ASN A 46 -8.37 8.18 -5.57
CA ASN A 46 -8.66 6.76 -5.43
C ASN A 46 -8.85 6.38 -3.96
N ARG A 47 -9.68 5.37 -3.73
CA ARG A 47 -9.90 4.79 -2.40
C ARG A 47 -9.13 3.50 -2.25
N TYR A 48 -8.38 3.40 -1.18
CA TYR A 48 -7.51 2.28 -0.87
C TYR A 48 -7.97 1.58 0.40
N ARG A 49 -7.97 0.24 0.38
CA ARG A 49 -8.02 -0.56 1.60
C ARG A 49 -6.60 -0.78 2.08
N VAL A 50 -6.26 -0.26 3.27
CA VAL A 50 -4.91 -0.29 3.81
C VAL A 50 -4.86 -1.22 5.02
N TYR A 51 -3.86 -2.08 5.07
CA TYR A 51 -3.49 -2.83 6.27
C TYR A 51 -2.08 -2.44 6.69
N SER A 52 -1.92 -2.03 7.94
CA SER A 52 -0.59 -1.74 8.50
C SER A 52 -0.33 -2.59 9.73
N LEU A 53 0.91 -3.06 9.87
CA LEU A 53 1.37 -3.75 11.06
C LEU A 53 2.74 -3.22 11.46
N GLN A 54 3.01 -3.23 12.75
CA GLN A 54 4.31 -2.88 13.30
C GLN A 54 4.90 -4.10 14.01
N THR A 55 6.14 -4.41 13.67
CA THR A 55 6.98 -5.41 14.35
C THR A 55 8.04 -4.68 15.17
N ALA A 56 8.92 -5.43 15.85
CA ALA A 56 10.06 -4.85 16.56
C ALA A 56 11.04 -4.11 15.65
N SER A 57 11.14 -4.49 14.37
CA SER A 57 12.15 -3.98 13.44
C SER A 57 11.58 -3.10 12.33
N GLN A 58 10.28 -3.14 12.07
CA GLN A 58 9.71 -2.44 10.93
C GLN A 58 8.22 -2.19 11.06
N THR A 59 7.76 -1.16 10.34
CA THR A 59 6.35 -0.97 10.03
C THR A 59 6.12 -1.33 8.57
N VAL A 60 5.16 -2.21 8.30
CA VAL A 60 4.76 -2.61 6.96
C VAL A 60 3.35 -2.09 6.70
N GLN A 61 3.16 -1.45 5.55
CA GLN A 61 1.86 -1.00 5.08
C GLN A 61 1.60 -1.54 3.69
N ILE A 62 0.42 -2.13 3.50
CA ILE A 62 -0.05 -2.66 2.23
C ILE A 62 -1.36 -1.95 1.92
N ALA A 63 -1.51 -1.43 0.71
CA ALA A 63 -2.75 -0.82 0.25
C ALA A 63 -3.24 -1.45 -1.03
N GLN A 64 -4.54 -1.72 -1.10
CA GLN A 64 -5.20 -2.20 -2.29
C GLN A 64 -6.08 -1.11 -2.90
N ASP A 65 -5.93 -0.85 -4.20
CA ASP A 65 -6.84 0.06 -4.93
C ASP A 65 -8.22 -0.59 -5.07
N LEU A 66 -9.25 0.06 -4.51
CA LEU A 66 -10.63 -0.43 -4.60
C LEU A 66 -11.31 -0.05 -5.91
N SER A 67 -10.80 0.93 -6.66
CA SER A 67 -11.36 1.37 -7.95
C SER A 67 -11.02 0.40 -9.09
N ALA A 68 -9.83 -0.21 -9.05
CA ALA A 68 -9.41 -1.26 -10.00
C ALA A 68 -10.33 -2.48 -9.98
N ARG A 69 -11.05 -2.70 -8.87
CA ARG A 69 -11.99 -3.81 -8.70
C ARG A 69 -13.30 -3.61 -9.49
N THR A 70 -13.70 -2.38 -9.81
CA THR A 70 -14.97 -2.10 -10.50
C THR A 70 -14.89 -2.31 -12.01
N ALA A 71 -13.69 -2.23 -12.61
CA ALA A 71 -13.50 -2.44 -14.04
C ALA A 71 -13.50 -3.92 -14.47
N ARG A 72 -13.52 -4.85 -13.51
CA ARG A 72 -13.48 -6.31 -13.73
C ARG A 72 -14.82 -7.00 -13.46
N ALA A 73 -15.91 -6.24 -13.26
CA ALA A 73 -17.25 -6.74 -12.99
C ALA A 73 -18.19 -6.57 -14.20
#